data_AF-A0A4S2FCV6-F1
#
_entry.id   AF-A0A4S2FCV6-F1
#
_cell.length_a   1.000
_cell.length_b   1.000
_cell.length_c   1.000
_cell.angle_alpha   90.00
_cell.angle_beta   90.00
_cell.angle_gamma   90.00
#
_symmetry.space_group_name_H-M   'P 1'
#
loop_
_entity.id
_entity.type
_entity.pdbx_description
1 polymer ?
#
loop_
_entity_poly.entity_id
_entity_poly.type
_entity_poly.pdbx_seq_one_letter_code
_entity_poly.pdbx_strand_id
1 'polypeptide(L)'
;MNKEEKKKKIKTLFDQVNDYFIKEYFDVDSDNDLDVKIEVLEDLLAGKKPYEIARYDDVLEKYPEHEQFVHGDIQDLLNKL
;
A
#
# COMPACT_ATOMS: atom_id res chain seq x y z
N MET A 1 19.82 11.69 -3.98
CA MET A 1 19.12 12.18 -2.79
C MET A 1 19.62 11.43 -1.57
N ASN A 2 19.82 12.12 -0.45
CA ASN A 2 20.08 11.48 0.85
C ASN A 2 18.79 10.92 1.47
N LYS A 3 18.91 10.21 2.59
CA LYS A 3 17.77 9.55 3.26
C LYS A 3 16.66 10.53 3.65
N GLU A 4 16.99 11.64 4.30
CA GLU A 4 16.01 12.63 4.74
C GLU A 4 15.27 13.31 3.58
N GLU A 5 15.99 13.60 2.49
CA GLU A 5 15.41 14.09 1.25
C GLU A 5 14.41 13.09 0.66
N LYS A 6 14.73 11.79 0.68
CA LYS A 6 13.82 10.73 0.21
C LYS A 6 12.57 10.66 1.06
N LYS A 7 12.69 10.67 2.40
CA LYS A 7 11.53 10.67 3.30
C LYS A 7 10.62 11.86 3.08
N LYS A 8 11.20 13.05 2.92
CA LYS A 8 10.43 14.27 2.62
C LYS A 8 9.70 14.15 1.27
N LYS A 9 10.38 13.66 0.24
CA LYS A 9 9.77 13.44 -1.08
C LYS A 9 8.62 12.43 -1.00
N ILE A 10 8.81 11.30 -0.32
CA ILE A 10 7.76 10.29 -0.12
C ILE A 10 6.53 10.90 0.54
N LYS A 11 6.70 11.67 1.63
CA LYS A 11 5.58 12.35 2.29
C LYS A 11 4.82 13.27 1.33
N THR A 12 5.54 14.08 0.56
CA THR A 12 4.95 14.97 -0.44
C THR A 12 4.22 14.22 -1.56
N LEU A 13 4.77 13.11 -2.06
CA LEU A 13 4.12 12.30 -3.10
C LEU A 13 2.90 11.56 -2.54
N PHE A 14 3.03 10.97 -1.35
CA PHE A 14 1.96 10.26 -0.68
C PHE A 14 0.71 11.12 -0.50
N ASP A 15 0.86 12.39 -0.11
CA ASP A 15 -0.25 13.32 0.06
C ASP A 15 -1.03 13.55 -1.25
N GLN A 16 -0.35 13.49 -2.40
CA GLN A 16 -0.93 13.75 -3.72
C GLN A 16 -1.55 12.51 -4.37
N VAL A 17 -1.05 11.31 -4.06
CA VAL A 17 -1.57 10.06 -4.63
C VAL A 17 -3.00 9.81 -4.12
N ASN A 18 -3.90 9.45 -5.03
CA ASN A 18 -5.29 9.09 -4.73
C ASN A 18 -5.54 7.61 -5.07
N ASP A 19 -4.89 6.73 -4.31
CA ASP A 19 -5.01 5.28 -4.43
C ASP A 19 -5.39 4.69 -3.06
N TYR A 20 -6.43 3.85 -3.03
CA TYR A 20 -7.00 3.33 -1.78
C TYR A 20 -6.00 2.49 -0.99
N PHE A 21 -5.32 1.54 -1.64
CA PHE A 21 -4.40 0.63 -0.96
C PHE A 21 -3.15 1.36 -0.49
N ILE A 22 -2.66 2.34 -1.25
CA ILE A 22 -1.59 3.20 -0.78
C ILE A 22 -2.02 3.96 0.48
N LYS A 23 -3.21 4.55 0.51
CA LYS A 23 -3.66 5.29 1.71
C LYS A 23 -3.81 4.41 2.95
N GLU A 24 -4.24 3.16 2.77
CA GLU A 24 -4.52 2.25 3.88
C GLU A 24 -3.27 1.49 4.35
N TYR A 25 -2.44 0.99 3.42
CA TYR A 25 -1.43 -0.02 3.73
C TYR A 25 0.02 0.44 3.53
N PHE A 26 0.25 1.61 2.93
CA PHE A 26 1.59 2.16 2.79
C PHE A 26 2.11 2.69 4.14
N ASP A 27 3.33 2.33 4.52
CA ASP A 27 3.99 2.92 5.68
C ASP A 27 4.87 4.11 5.28
N VAL A 28 4.37 5.33 5.52
CA VAL A 28 5.05 6.59 5.17
C VAL A 28 6.26 6.91 6.05
N ASP A 29 6.33 6.34 7.25
CA ASP A 29 7.41 6.62 8.21
C ASP A 29 8.52 5.55 8.18
N SER A 30 8.23 4.38 7.59
CA SER A 30 9.17 3.30 7.35
C SER A 30 10.32 3.69 6.40
N ASP A 31 11.53 3.29 6.80
CA ASP A 31 12.77 3.51 6.07
C ASP A 31 13.10 2.41 5.04
N ASN A 32 12.22 1.43 4.89
CA ASN A 32 12.41 0.33 3.95
C ASN A 32 12.19 0.81 2.51
N ASP A 33 13.05 0.34 1.59
CA ASP A 33 12.90 0.48 0.15
C ASP A 33 12.48 1.88 -0.33
N LEU A 34 13.10 2.93 0.24
CA LEU A 34 12.76 4.33 -0.03
C LEU A 34 12.76 4.70 -1.52
N ASP A 35 13.67 4.12 -2.31
CA ASP A 35 13.72 4.37 -3.76
C ASP A 35 12.50 3.76 -4.47
N VAL A 36 12.13 2.52 -4.13
CA VAL A 36 10.96 1.82 -4.69
C VAL A 36 9.68 2.56 -4.34
N LYS A 37 9.56 3.02 -3.09
CA LYS A 37 8.45 3.86 -2.64
C LYS A 37 8.31 5.11 -3.49
N ILE A 38 9.41 5.78 -3.80
CA ILE A 38 9.39 6.98 -4.65
C ILE A 38 8.94 6.61 -6.06
N GLU A 39 9.51 5.56 -6.65
CA GLU A 39 9.17 5.11 -8.02
C GLU A 39 7.68 4.76 -8.14
N VAL A 40 7.14 3.97 -7.21
CA VAL A 40 5.72 3.58 -7.21
C VAL A 40 4.81 4.80 -7.09
N LEU A 41 5.11 5.73 -6.17
CA LEU A 41 4.28 6.92 -5.97
C LEU A 41 4.35 7.88 -7.18
N GLU A 42 5.51 8.04 -7.81
CA GLU A 42 5.64 8.84 -9.04
C GLU A 42 4.87 8.23 -10.21
N ASP A 43 4.92 6.90 -10.35
CA ASP A 43 4.18 6.19 -11.38
C ASP A 43 2.66 6.30 -11.21
N LEU A 44 2.16 6.23 -9.96
CA LEU A 44 0.76 6.46 -9.65
C LEU A 44 0.34 7.90 -9.98
N LEU A 45 1.18 8.90 -9.68
CA LEU A 45 0.92 10.30 -10.05
C LEU A 45 0.97 10.53 -11.56
N ALA A 46 1.77 9.76 -12.28
CA ALA A 46 1.79 9.74 -13.74
C ALA A 46 0.54 9.07 -14.34
N GLY A 47 -0.35 8.51 -13.50
CA GLY A 47 -1.63 7.93 -13.91
C GLY A 47 -1.57 6.44 -14.28
N LYS A 48 -0.43 5.77 -14.07
CA LYS A 48 -0.34 4.32 -14.24
C LYS A 48 -1.25 3.60 -13.25
N LYS A 49 -1.80 2.47 -13.68
CA LYS A 49 -2.61 1.59 -12.83
C LYS A 49 -1.70 0.70 -11.98
N PRO A 50 -2.14 0.28 -10.78
CA PRO A 50 -1.34 -0.60 -9.91
C PRO A 50 -0.73 -1.82 -10.62
N TYR A 51 -1.48 -2.50 -11.49
CA TYR A 51 -1.01 -3.68 -12.24
C TYR A 51 0.05 -3.37 -13.32
N GLU A 52 0.26 -2.10 -13.66
CA GLU A 52 1.29 -1.64 -14.60
C GLU A 52 2.59 -1.24 -13.89
N ILE A 53 2.55 -1.12 -12.56
CA ILE A 53 3.67 -0.63 -11.76
C ILE A 53 4.41 -1.82 -11.17
N ALA A 54 5.68 -1.95 -11.53
CA ALA A 54 6.54 -2.97 -10.95
C ALA A 54 6.68 -2.72 -9.44
N ARG A 55 6.63 -3.79 -8.64
CA ARG A 55 6.83 -3.73 -7.17
C ARG A 55 5.80 -2.88 -6.43
N TYR A 56 4.60 -2.67 -7.00
CA TYR A 56 3.52 -1.98 -6.31
C TYR A 56 3.16 -2.66 -4.97
N ASP A 57 3.06 -3.99 -4.94
CA ASP A 57 2.70 -4.72 -3.73
C ASP A 57 3.79 -4.62 -2.64
N ASP A 58 5.06 -4.50 -3.02
CA ASP A 58 6.21 -4.44 -2.10
C ASP A 58 6.14 -3.21 -1.17
N VAL A 59 5.42 -2.15 -1.56
CA VAL A 59 5.31 -0.91 -0.76
C VAL A 59 4.09 -0.90 0.17
N LEU A 60 3.24 -1.94 0.11
CA LEU A 60 2.07 -2.10 0.97
C LEU A 60 2.45 -2.81 2.28
N GLU A 61 3.40 -2.25 3.04
CA GLU A 61 4.01 -2.89 4.21
C GLU A 61 3.03 -3.29 5.32
N LYS A 62 1.87 -2.65 5.40
CA LYS A 62 0.82 -2.95 6.39
C LYS A 62 -0.26 -3.87 5.84
N TYR A 63 -0.13 -4.33 4.60
CA TYR A 63 -1.09 -5.26 4.01
C TYR A 63 -1.04 -6.58 4.79
N PRO A 64 -2.19 -7.11 5.24
CA PRO A 64 -2.20 -8.32 6.05
C PRO A 64 -1.69 -9.52 5.24
N GLU A 65 -0.66 -10.19 5.73
CA GLU A 65 -0.09 -11.41 5.11
C GLU A 65 -1.07 -12.61 5.12
N HIS A 66 -2.11 -12.54 5.95
CA HIS A 66 -3.11 -13.58 6.10
C HIS A 66 -4.51 -12.99 6.06
N GLU A 67 -5.31 -13.40 5.07
CA GLU A 67 -6.76 -13.20 5.12
C GLU A 67 -7.29 -13.91 6.38
N GLN A 68 -7.76 -13.13 7.34
CA GLN A 68 -8.60 -13.68 8.39
C GLN A 68 -9.96 -14.01 7.78
N PHE A 69 -10.03 -15.14 7.06
CA PHE A 69 -11.32 -15.76 6.80
C PHE A 69 -11.98 -15.97 8.16
N VAL A 70 -13.05 -15.23 8.41
CA VAL A 70 -13.96 -15.55 9.51
C VAL A 70 -14.40 -16.98 9.23
N HIS A 71 -13.83 -17.95 9.94
CA HIS A 71 -14.34 -19.32 10.00
C HIS A 71 -15.64 -19.27 10.80
N GLY A 72 -16.64 -18.56 10.27
CA GLY A 72 -18.02 -18.86 10.57
C GLY A 72 -18.33 -20.11 9.78
N ASP A 73 -18.59 -21.20 10.47
CA ASP A 73 -19.09 -22.41 9.82
C ASP A 73 -20.33 -22.01 9.01
N ILE A 74 -20.53 -22.60 7.83
CA ILE A 74 -21.74 -22.36 7.02
C ILE A 74 -22.99 -22.62 7.88
N GLN A 75 -22.86 -23.53 8.85
CA GLN A 75 -23.88 -23.82 9.86
C GLN A 75 -24.24 -22.61 10.76
N ASP A 76 -23.30 -21.71 11.06
CA ASP A 76 -23.57 -20.50 11.86
C ASP A 76 -24.41 -19.47 11.11
N LEU A 77 -24.33 -19.46 9.78
CA LEU A 77 -25.18 -18.63 8.92
C LEU A 77 -26.59 -19.24 8.78
N LEU A 78 -26.69 -20.57 8.71
CA LEU A 78 -27.96 -21.28 8.60
C LEU A 78 -28.78 -21.26 9.90
N ASN A 79 -28.12 -21.26 11.07
CA ASN A 79 -28.79 -21.20 12.37
C ASN A 79 -29.39 -19.81 12.73
N LYS A 80 -29.11 -18.78 11.92
CA LYS A 80 -29.59 -17.41 12.10
C LYS A 80 -30.78 -17.03 11.20
N LEU A 81 -31.24 -17.97 10.35
CA LEU A 81 -32.45 -17.86 9.52
C LEU A 81 -33.62 -18.59 10.20
#